data_AF-A0A7V9H8D9-F1
#
_entry.id   AF-A0A7V9H8D9-F1
#
_cell.length_a   1.000
_cell.length_b   1.000
_cell.length_c   1.000
_cell.angle_alpha   90.00
_cell.angle_beta   90.00
_cell.angle_gamma   90.00
#
_symmetry.space_group_name_H-M   'P 1'
#
loop_
_entity.id
_entity.type
_entity.pdbx_description
1 polymer ?
#
loop_
_entity_poly.entity_id
_entity_poly.type
_entity_poly.pdbx_seq_one_letter_code
_entity_poly.pdbx_strand_id
1 'polypeptide(L)'
;MAADVESLLRLALAPIDPPAELEARVELTLTSLVELAAEELEAWELSAMKDPRNWPRQALRPAAAVVVGSAAAVGLVAVRTRGKR
;
A
#
# COMPACT_ATOMS: atom_id res chain seq x y z
N MET A 1 -6.28 42.23 -11.54
CA MET A 1 -5.27 41.28 -12.07
C MET A 1 -5.03 40.09 -11.15
N ALA A 2 -4.72 40.25 -9.85
CA ALA A 2 -4.46 39.11 -8.96
C ALA A 2 -5.63 38.09 -8.85
N ALA A 3 -6.88 38.58 -8.77
CA ALA A 3 -8.08 37.73 -8.71
C ALA A 3 -8.32 36.89 -9.99
N ASP A 4 -7.80 37.35 -11.13
CA ASP A 4 -7.94 36.67 -12.42
C ASP A 4 -6.94 35.51 -12.53
N VAL A 5 -5.69 35.76 -12.11
CA VAL A 5 -4.65 34.72 -12.05
C VAL A 5 -5.02 33.59 -11.08
N GLU A 6 -5.52 33.91 -9.88
CA GLU A 6 -5.95 32.89 -8.92
C GLU A 6 -7.12 32.04 -9.43
N SER A 7 -8.06 32.66 -10.15
CA SER A 7 -9.19 31.96 -10.76
C SER A 7 -8.74 31.00 -11.86
N LEU A 8 -7.80 31.45 -12.72
CA LEU A 8 -7.19 30.60 -13.74
C LEU A 8 -6.40 29.45 -13.14
N LEU A 9 -5.67 29.67 -12.04
CA LEU A 9 -4.94 28.62 -11.33
C LEU A 9 -5.86 27.58 -10.69
N ARG A 10 -7.00 27.98 -10.09
CA ARG A 10 -7.98 27.01 -9.57
C ARG A 10 -8.60 26.15 -10.66
N LEU A 11 -8.85 26.72 -11.84
CA LEU A 11 -9.35 25.97 -12.99
C LEU A 11 -8.28 25.01 -13.53
N ALA A 12 -7.04 25.48 -13.65
CA ALA A 12 -5.92 24.68 -14.14
C ALA A 12 -5.53 23.56 -13.16
N LEU A 13 -5.73 23.78 -11.86
CA LEU A 13 -5.45 22.81 -10.78
C LEU A 13 -6.74 22.14 -10.28
N ALA A 14 -7.82 22.19 -11.05
CA ALA A 14 -9.03 21.44 -10.73
C ALA A 14 -8.68 19.94 -10.64
N PRO A 15 -9.24 19.20 -9.68
CA PRO A 15 -8.99 17.77 -9.56
C PRO A 15 -9.25 17.07 -10.89
N ILE A 16 -8.25 16.35 -11.37
CA ILE A 16 -8.37 15.58 -12.61
C ILE A 16 -8.99 14.23 -12.24
N ASP A 17 -9.95 13.79 -13.04
CA ASP A 17 -10.50 12.44 -12.87
C ASP A 17 -9.39 11.40 -13.07
N PRO A 18 -9.28 10.41 -12.17
CA PRO A 18 -8.31 9.34 -12.32
C PRO A 18 -8.60 8.52 -13.59
N PRO A 19 -7.57 7.97 -14.26
CA PRO A 19 -7.78 7.11 -15.41
C PRO A 19 -8.52 5.83 -14.99
N ALA A 20 -9.33 5.28 -15.91
CA ALA A 20 -10.22 4.14 -15.64
C ALA A 20 -9.47 2.90 -15.11
N GLU A 21 -8.21 2.73 -15.50
CA GLU A 21 -7.39 1.58 -15.11
C GLU A 21 -6.67 1.79 -13.76
N LEU A 22 -6.69 3.00 -13.20
CA LEU A 22 -5.95 3.28 -11.97
C LEU A 22 -6.42 2.41 -10.81
N GLU A 23 -7.74 2.25 -10.67
CA GLU A 23 -8.33 1.44 -9.60
C GLU A 23 -7.83 -0.01 -9.70
N ALA A 24 -7.96 -0.63 -10.86
CA ALA A 24 -7.48 -1.99 -11.11
C ALA A 24 -5.98 -2.14 -10.84
N ARG A 25 -5.16 -1.15 -11.25
CA ARG A 25 -3.71 -1.16 -11.01
C ARG A 25 -3.36 -1.05 -9.53
N VAL A 26 -4.07 -0.21 -8.79
CA VAL A 26 -3.86 -0.04 -7.35
C VAL A 26 -4.29 -1.33 -6.62
N GLU A 27 -5.44 -1.91 -6.96
CA GLU A 27 -5.87 -3.18 -6.38
C GLU A 27 -4.87 -4.30 -6.62
N LEU A 28 -4.36 -4.43 -7.85
CA LEU A 28 -3.36 -5.43 -8.20
C LEU A 28 -2.06 -5.22 -7.40
N THR A 29 -1.61 -3.97 -7.28
CA THR A 29 -0.39 -3.64 -6.52
C THR A 29 -0.57 -3.98 -5.04
N LEU A 30 -1.69 -3.60 -4.43
CA LEU A 30 -1.96 -3.87 -3.02
C LEU A 30 -2.11 -5.37 -2.75
N THR A 31 -2.73 -6.11 -3.66
CA THR A 31 -2.83 -7.57 -3.58
C THR A 31 -1.44 -8.20 -3.59
N SER A 32 -0.59 -7.80 -4.54
CA SER A 32 0.80 -8.28 -4.64
C SER A 32 1.62 -7.98 -3.38
N LEU A 33 1.43 -6.80 -2.76
CA LEU A 33 2.12 -6.46 -1.51
C LEU A 33 1.66 -7.32 -0.32
N VAL A 34 0.37 -7.67 -0.26
CA VAL A 34 -0.15 -8.58 0.78
C VAL A 34 0.44 -9.98 0.60
N GLU A 35 0.49 -10.48 -0.63
CA GLU A 35 1.07 -11.80 -0.95
C GLU A 35 2.56 -11.85 -0.61
N LEU A 36 3.34 -10.85 -1.04
CA LEU A 36 4.76 -10.75 -0.72
C LEU A 36 5.00 -10.70 0.80
N ALA A 37 4.17 -9.94 1.53
CA ALA A 37 4.27 -9.87 2.98
C ALA A 37 3.98 -11.22 3.66
N ALA A 38 3.05 -12.01 3.12
CA ALA A 38 2.74 -13.34 3.63
C ALA A 38 3.92 -14.31 3.41
N GLU A 39 4.52 -14.30 2.22
CA GLU A 39 5.69 -15.12 1.89
C GLU A 39 6.88 -14.82 2.81
N GLU A 40 7.14 -13.53 3.08
CA GLU A 40 8.21 -13.13 3.99
C GLU A 40 7.97 -13.59 5.44
N LEU A 41 6.71 -13.62 5.88
CA LEU A 41 6.37 -14.07 7.23
C LEU A 41 6.53 -15.59 7.37
N GLU A 42 6.10 -16.35 6.36
CA GLU A 42 6.26 -17.81 6.29
C GLU A 42 7.75 -18.20 6.25
N ALA A 43 8.54 -17.51 5.42
CA ALA A 43 9.99 -17.72 5.35
C ALA A 43 10.68 -17.43 6.69
N TRP A 44 10.26 -16.36 7.38
CA TRP A 44 10.77 -16.04 8.70
C TRP A 44 10.39 -17.10 9.74
N GLU A 45 9.14 -17.56 9.78
CA GLU A 45 8.67 -18.59 10.71
C GLU A 45 9.56 -19.85 10.66
N LEU A 46 9.85 -20.35 9.45
CA LEU A 46 10.73 -21.51 9.25
C LEU A 46 12.16 -21.27 9.76
N SER A 47 12.70 -20.06 9.58
CA SER A 47 14.04 -19.70 10.06
C SER A 47 14.10 -19.47 11.58
N ALA A 48 13.05 -18.89 12.14
CA ALA A 48 12.93 -18.51 13.53
C ALA A 48 12.83 -19.73 14.45
N MET A 49 12.22 -20.83 13.97
CA MET A 49 12.15 -22.10 14.69
C MET A 49 13.52 -22.77 14.86
N LYS A 50 14.48 -22.52 13.96
CA LYS A 50 15.81 -23.17 14.01
C LYS A 50 16.71 -22.62 15.11
N ASP A 51 16.67 -21.32 15.37
CA ASP A 51 17.49 -20.70 16.41
C ASP A 51 16.85 -19.41 16.96
N PRO A 52 16.20 -19.47 18.12
CA PRO A 52 15.51 -18.32 18.70
C PRO A 52 16.43 -17.21 19.20
N ARG A 53 17.73 -17.45 19.36
CA ARG A 53 18.66 -16.45 19.92
C ARG A 53 19.00 -15.34 18.93
N ASN A 54 18.79 -15.57 17.65
CA ASN A 54 19.12 -14.61 16.59
C ASN A 54 17.97 -13.67 16.20
N TRP A 55 16.78 -13.85 16.80
CA TRP A 55 15.58 -13.08 16.50
C TRP A 55 15.77 -11.56 16.51
N PRO A 56 16.49 -10.94 17.46
CA PRO A 56 16.60 -9.48 17.51
C PRO A 56 17.19 -8.86 16.22
N ARG A 57 18.04 -9.60 15.51
CA ARG A 57 18.68 -9.13 14.28
C ARG A 57 17.86 -9.50 13.03
N GLN A 58 17.19 -10.65 13.05
CA GLN A 58 16.48 -11.21 11.89
C GLN A 58 15.02 -10.76 11.81
N ALA A 59 14.43 -10.27 12.90
CA ALA A 59 13.04 -9.82 12.96
C ALA A 59 12.76 -8.49 12.23
N LEU A 60 13.78 -7.78 11.74
CA LEU A 60 13.58 -6.51 11.03
C LEU A 60 12.77 -6.69 9.73
N ARG A 61 13.09 -7.74 8.97
CA ARG A 61 12.45 -8.05 7.69
C ARG A 61 10.99 -8.51 7.82
N PRO A 62 10.61 -9.45 8.72
CA PRO A 62 9.21 -9.81 8.93
C PRO A 62 8.41 -8.68 9.60
N ALA A 63 9.02 -7.84 10.45
CA ALA A 63 8.33 -6.66 10.99
C ALA A 63 7.93 -5.69 9.87
N ALA A 64 8.82 -5.46 8.90
CA ALA A 64 8.48 -4.68 7.70
C ALA A 64 7.37 -5.36 6.89
N ALA A 65 7.42 -6.69 6.72
CA ALA A 65 6.36 -7.44 6.04
C ALA A 65 4.99 -7.27 6.71
N VAL A 66 4.90 -7.37 8.04
CA VAL A 66 3.65 -7.15 8.78
C VAL A 66 3.10 -5.73 8.57
N VAL A 67 3.97 -4.72 8.66
CA VAL A 67 3.57 -3.32 8.45
C VAL A 67 3.09 -3.09 7.01
N VAL A 68 3.85 -3.56 6.02
CA VAL A 68 3.50 -3.38 4.61
C VAL A 68 2.22 -4.15 4.25
N GLY A 69 2.12 -5.42 4.66
CA GLY A 69 0.96 -6.26 4.39
C GLY A 69 -0.32 -5.72 5.03
N SER A 70 -0.26 -5.27 6.29
CA SER A 70 -1.42 -4.67 6.96
C SER A 70 -1.84 -3.34 6.33
N ALA A 71 -0.89 -2.46 5.99
CA ALA A 71 -1.18 -1.22 5.28
C ALA A 71 -1.80 -1.49 3.90
N ALA A 72 -1.27 -2.47 3.16
CA ALA A 72 -1.78 -2.85 1.86
C ALA A 72 -3.21 -3.41 1.95
N ALA A 73 -3.49 -4.28 2.93
CA ALA A 73 -4.82 -4.83 3.15
C ALA A 73 -5.86 -3.74 3.48
N VAL A 74 -5.52 -2.78 4.35
CA VAL A 74 -6.38 -1.63 4.66
C VAL A 74 -6.62 -0.78 3.40
N GLY A 75 -5.57 -0.49 2.64
CA GLY A 75 -5.68 0.23 1.37
C GLY A 75 -6.63 -0.47 0.39
N LEU A 76 -6.58 -1.80 0.34
CA LEU A 76 -7.37 -2.61 -0.57
C LEU A 76 -8.87 -2.61 -0.20
N VAL A 77 -9.18 -2.61 1.10
CA VAL A 77 -10.54 -2.37 1.59
C VAL A 77 -11.01 -0.96 1.23
N ALA A 78 -10.16 0.05 1.39
CA ALA A 78 -10.51 1.44 1.06
C ALA A 78 -10.79 1.63 -0.45
N VAL A 79 -10.02 0.98 -1.33
CA VAL A 79 -10.26 1.04 -2.79
C VAL A 79 -11.59 0.37 -3.15
N ARG A 80 -11.81 -0.86 -2.69
CA ARG A 80 -13.06 -1.61 -2.96
C ARG A 80 -14.31 -0.95 -2.41
N THR A 81 -14.21 -0.23 -1.30
CA THR A 81 -15.35 0.51 -0.73
C THR A 81 -15.63 1.78 -1.51
N ARG A 82 -14.62 2.38 -2.15
CA ARG A 82 -14.77 3.54 -3.02
C ARG A 82 -15.43 3.17 -4.35
N GLY A 83 -15.01 2.10 -5.02
CA GLY A 83 -15.60 1.66 -6.30
C GLY A 83 -17.07 1.17 -6.20
N LYS A 84 -17.56 0.90 -4.98
CA LYS A 84 -18.96 0.54 -4.72
C LYS A 84 -19.89 1.73 -4.47
N ARG A 85 -19.34 2.94 -4.26
CA ARG A 85 -20.10 4.18 -4.05
C ARG A 85 -20.32 4.91 -5.37
#